data_AF-A0A960YDC5-F1
#
_entry.id   AF-A0A960YDC5-F1
#
_cell.length_a   1.000
_cell.length_b   1.000
_cell.length_c   1.000
_cell.angle_alpha   90.00
_cell.angle_beta   90.00
_cell.angle_gamma   90.00
#
_symmetry.space_group_name_H-M   'P 1'
#
loop_
_entity.id
_entity.type
_entity.pdbx_description
1 polymer ?
#
loop_
_entity_poly.entity_id
_entity_poly.type
_entity_poly.pdbx_seq_one_letter_code
_entity_poly.pdbx_strand_id
1 'polypeptide(L)'
;MNNRKIFLILVLSLFLGACSSDRRVMLEPSLEQITVKSETFCLDFAWYNPFTYFCYEEKPQSLRLRAVMDNRKEEKHFYLDYYLDEYEKELPVGVSIRIGEAYYKLDRAAIDFVDSIKISSEVNESVLKEIEKAEVLGFSYSNRSNSANYEFKQTEKEEFKSRVRYVLETIHKQKKMKVNLPEKQKKD
;
A
#
# COMPACT_ATOMS: atom_id res chain seq x y z
N MET A 1 11.13 -16.65 -48.85
CA MET A 1 11.04 -16.36 -47.40
C MET A 1 9.71 -15.67 -47.16
N ASN A 2 8.84 -16.25 -46.34
CA ASN A 2 7.40 -16.00 -46.39
C ASN A 2 7.01 -14.77 -45.54
N ASN A 3 6.48 -13.72 -46.18
CA ASN A 3 6.10 -12.45 -45.53
C ASN A 3 5.13 -12.62 -44.33
N ARG A 4 4.39 -13.74 -44.30
CA ARG A 4 3.55 -14.14 -43.15
C ARG A 4 4.32 -14.43 -41.87
N LYS A 5 5.57 -14.91 -41.95
CA LYS A 5 6.39 -15.20 -40.75
C LYS A 5 6.95 -13.93 -40.11
N ILE A 6 7.25 -12.91 -40.92
CA ILE A 6 7.76 -11.62 -40.44
C ILE A 6 6.67 -10.87 -39.66
N PHE A 7 5.42 -10.89 -40.17
CA PHE A 7 4.30 -10.22 -39.51
C PHE A 7 3.98 -10.83 -38.14
N LEU A 8 4.09 -12.15 -38.00
CA LEU A 8 3.82 -12.86 -36.75
C LEU A 8 4.88 -12.59 -35.67
N ILE A 9 6.14 -12.38 -36.06
CA ILE A 9 7.23 -12.03 -35.13
C ILE A 9 7.07 -10.59 -34.64
N LEU A 10 6.61 -9.68 -35.51
CA LEU A 10 6.44 -8.26 -35.19
C LEU A 10 5.24 -8.00 -34.25
N VAL A 11 4.18 -8.81 -34.35
CA VAL A 11 3.04 -8.79 -33.41
C VAL A 11 3.44 -9.40 -32.06
N LEU A 12 4.31 -10.42 -32.02
CA LEU A 12 4.77 -11.02 -30.77
C LEU A 12 5.70 -10.09 -29.96
N SER A 13 6.47 -9.24 -30.64
CA SER A 13 7.34 -8.25 -29.99
C SER A 13 6.60 -7.07 -29.36
N LEU A 14 5.34 -6.82 -29.74
CA LEU A 14 4.51 -5.76 -29.13
C LEU A 14 3.94 -6.14 -27.76
N PHE A 15 3.91 -7.43 -27.41
CA PHE A 15 3.43 -7.91 -26.10
C PHE A 15 4.54 -8.13 -25.05
N LEU A 16 5.82 -8.01 -25.45
CA LEU A 16 6.96 -8.09 -24.54
C LEU A 16 7.44 -6.71 -24.05
N GLY A 17 6.63 -5.67 -24.24
CA GLY A 17 6.75 -4.41 -23.52
C GLY A 17 6.44 -4.63 -22.05
N ALA A 18 7.36 -5.28 -21.34
CA ALA A 18 7.40 -5.26 -19.89
C ALA A 18 7.51 -3.78 -19.48
N CYS A 19 6.37 -3.17 -19.15
CA CYS A 19 6.34 -2.00 -18.30
C CYS A 19 6.96 -2.43 -16.98
N SER A 20 8.27 -2.30 -16.88
CA SER A 20 8.95 -2.19 -15.60
C SER A 20 8.30 -0.98 -14.92
N SER A 21 7.39 -1.24 -13.97
CA SER A 21 6.97 -0.21 -13.03
C SER A 21 8.21 0.15 -12.23
N ASP A 22 8.90 1.15 -12.76
CA ASP A 22 9.94 1.87 -12.08
C ASP A 22 9.34 2.26 -10.71
N ARG A 23 9.82 1.63 -9.64
CA ARG A 23 9.35 1.85 -8.25
C ARG A 23 9.71 3.27 -7.86
N ARG A 24 8.95 4.24 -8.37
CA ARG A 24 9.19 5.65 -8.11
C ARG A 24 8.65 5.94 -6.72
N VAL A 25 9.58 5.94 -5.78
CA VAL A 25 9.35 6.45 -4.44
C VAL A 25 9.12 7.96 -4.58
N MET A 26 7.88 8.39 -4.44
CA MET A 26 7.60 9.79 -4.16
C MET A 26 7.82 10.00 -2.67
N LEU A 27 9.10 10.23 -2.30
CA LEU A 27 9.42 10.80 -1.01
C LEU A 27 8.89 12.22 -1.02
N GLU A 28 7.90 12.52 -0.20
CA GLU A 28 7.52 13.90 0.10
C GLU A 28 8.32 14.31 1.35
N PRO A 29 9.52 14.91 1.22
CA PRO A 29 10.22 15.45 2.37
C PRO A 29 9.48 16.70 2.83
N SER A 30 8.71 16.57 3.90
CA SER A 30 8.42 17.73 4.73
C SER A 30 9.55 17.86 5.76
N LEU A 31 9.85 19.08 6.21
CA LEU A 31 10.89 19.34 7.21
C LEU A 31 10.72 18.49 8.50
N GLU A 32 9.50 18.01 8.76
CA GLU A 32 9.12 17.33 10.01
C GLU A 32 8.96 15.82 9.88
N GLN A 33 8.60 15.30 8.70
CA GLN A 33 8.32 13.87 8.52
C GLN A 33 8.85 13.33 7.19
N ILE A 34 9.29 12.07 7.21
CA ILE A 34 9.61 11.27 6.02
C ILE A 34 8.53 10.23 5.83
N THR A 35 7.91 10.21 4.65
CA THR A 35 6.87 9.22 4.29
C THR A 35 7.38 8.26 3.23
N VAL A 36 7.22 6.96 3.47
CA VAL A 36 7.46 5.89 2.51
C VAL A 36 6.12 5.23 2.19
N LYS A 37 5.77 5.13 0.91
CA LYS A 37 4.55 4.45 0.44
C LYS A 37 4.95 3.23 -0.39
N SER A 38 4.28 2.10 -0.19
CA SER A 38 4.31 1.01 -1.15
C SER A 38 3.53 1.40 -2.40
N GLU A 39 3.74 0.66 -3.48
CA GLU A 39 2.75 0.62 -4.56
C GLU A 39 1.38 0.15 -4.02
N THR A 40 0.34 0.31 -4.82
CA THR A 40 -1.03 -0.14 -4.49
C THR A 40 -1.16 -1.65 -4.70
N PHE A 41 -1.71 -2.35 -3.70
CA PHE A 41 -2.02 -3.76 -3.69
C PHE A 41 -3.52 -3.95 -3.94
N CYS A 42 -3.83 -4.74 -4.96
CA CYS A 42 -5.19 -4.92 -5.42
C CYS A 42 -5.80 -6.15 -4.76
N LEU A 43 -6.96 -5.99 -4.13
CA LEU A 43 -7.74 -7.13 -3.70
C LEU A 43 -8.53 -7.62 -4.90
N ASP A 44 -8.36 -8.89 -5.28
CA ASP A 44 -8.98 -9.51 -6.46
C ASP A 44 -10.50 -9.75 -6.31
N PHE A 45 -11.16 -8.97 -5.44
CA PHE A 45 -12.56 -9.13 -5.08
C PHE A 45 -13.44 -8.33 -6.05
N ALA A 46 -13.74 -8.90 -7.21
CA ALA A 46 -14.77 -8.39 -8.12
C ALA A 46 -16.19 -8.84 -7.69
N TRP A 47 -16.63 -8.51 -6.47
CA TRP A 47 -17.95 -8.97 -5.96
C TRP A 47 -19.13 -8.05 -6.23
N TYR A 48 -18.87 -6.80 -6.61
CA TYR A 48 -19.96 -5.84 -6.81
C TYR A 48 -19.93 -5.11 -8.15
N ASN A 49 -18.84 -5.23 -8.92
CA ASN A 49 -18.76 -4.54 -10.21
C ASN A 49 -17.90 -5.29 -11.25
N PRO A 50 -18.50 -5.89 -12.29
CA PRO A 50 -17.75 -6.48 -13.40
C PRO A 50 -17.05 -5.42 -14.29
N PHE A 51 -17.20 -4.12 -14.01
CA PHE A 51 -16.53 -3.03 -14.73
C PHE A 51 -15.31 -2.47 -14.00
N THR A 52 -15.02 -2.86 -12.76
CA THR A 52 -13.77 -2.52 -12.06
C THR A 52 -12.66 -3.51 -12.43
N TYR A 53 -12.36 -3.63 -13.72
CA TYR A 53 -11.26 -4.46 -14.23
C TYR A 53 -9.87 -3.84 -14.01
N PHE A 54 -9.82 -2.56 -13.63
CA PHE A 54 -8.58 -1.84 -13.44
C PHE A 54 -8.45 -1.45 -11.98
N CYS A 55 -7.64 -2.22 -11.25
CA CYS A 55 -7.09 -1.73 -10.00
C CYS A 55 -5.88 -0.84 -10.31
N TYR A 56 -5.95 0.40 -9.87
CA TYR A 56 -4.89 1.40 -10.00
C TYR A 56 -4.83 2.23 -8.73
N GLU A 57 -3.86 3.14 -8.65
CA GLU A 57 -3.58 3.88 -7.42
C GLU A 57 -4.83 4.59 -6.87
N GLU A 58 -5.05 4.44 -5.55
CA GLU A 58 -6.10 5.13 -4.79
C GLU A 58 -7.54 4.80 -5.22
N LYS A 59 -7.73 3.68 -5.92
CA LYS A 59 -9.05 3.21 -6.32
C LYS A 59 -9.71 2.30 -5.30
N PRO A 60 -11.06 2.22 -5.32
CA PRO A 60 -11.80 1.31 -4.47
C PRO A 60 -11.23 -0.12 -4.49
N GLN A 61 -11.29 -0.79 -3.34
CA GLN A 61 -10.83 -2.16 -3.13
C GLN A 61 -9.32 -2.35 -3.27
N SER A 62 -8.56 -1.28 -3.06
CA SER A 62 -7.11 -1.35 -3.03
C SER A 62 -6.54 -1.04 -1.64
N LEU A 63 -5.37 -1.61 -1.36
CA LEU A 63 -4.60 -1.43 -0.14
C LEU A 63 -3.27 -0.75 -0.45
N ARG A 64 -2.80 0.12 0.43
CA ARG A 64 -1.46 0.72 0.34
C ARG A 64 -0.82 0.75 1.72
N LEU A 65 0.40 0.24 1.81
CA LEU A 65 1.19 0.32 3.03
C LEU A 65 1.96 1.64 3.04
N ARG A 66 1.97 2.32 4.17
CA ARG A 66 2.67 3.58 4.35
C ARG A 66 3.38 3.61 5.69
N ALA A 67 4.63 4.03 5.70
CA ALA A 67 5.36 4.33 6.91
C ALA A 67 5.63 5.84 6.98
N VAL A 68 5.53 6.40 8.18
CA VAL A 68 5.83 7.80 8.48
C VAL A 68 6.85 7.82 9.60
N MET A 69 7.97 8.49 9.39
CA MET A 69 8.98 8.73 10.42
C MET A 69 8.96 10.20 10.82
N ASP A 70 8.75 10.48 12.11
CA ASP A 70 8.93 11.81 12.70
C ASP A 70 10.43 12.12 12.78
N ASN A 71 10.90 13.16 12.09
CA ASN A 71 12.30 13.54 12.07
C ASN A 71 12.79 14.11 13.42
N ARG A 72 11.91 14.62 14.26
CA ARG A 72 12.27 15.18 15.57
C ARG A 72 12.58 14.05 16.54
N LYS A 73 11.68 13.07 16.62
CA LYS A 73 11.70 11.98 17.60
C LYS A 73 12.30 10.67 17.09
N GLU A 74 12.46 10.51 15.78
CA GLU A 74 12.82 9.25 15.11
C GLU A 74 11.80 8.12 15.33
N GLU A 75 10.58 8.47 15.73
CA GLU A 75 9.45 7.56 15.88
C GLU A 75 8.91 7.17 14.50
N LYS A 76 8.63 5.89 14.32
CA LYS A 76 8.11 5.32 13.06
C LYS A 76 6.72 4.78 13.30
N HIS A 77 5.78 5.22 12.49
CA HIS A 77 4.40 4.76 12.48
C HIS A 77 4.10 4.11 11.15
N PHE A 78 3.35 3.01 11.17
CA PHE A 78 2.97 2.28 9.98
C PHE A 78 1.46 2.27 9.83
N TYR A 79 1.01 2.39 8.60
CA TYR A 79 -0.38 2.54 8.24
C TYR A 79 -0.72 1.61 7.09
N LEU A 80 -1.91 1.02 7.15
CA LEU A 80 -2.59 0.40 6.04
C LEU A 80 -3.69 1.36 5.58
N ASP A 81 -3.52 1.92 4.40
CA ASP A 81 -4.54 2.73 3.73
C ASP A 81 -5.42 1.78 2.90
N TYR A 82 -6.71 1.75 3.19
CA TYR A 82 -7.72 1.00 2.43
C TYR A 82 -8.67 1.97 1.72
N TYR A 83 -8.91 1.74 0.44
CA TYR A 83 -9.72 2.61 -0.40
C TYR A 83 -11.08 1.98 -0.66
N LEU A 84 -12.14 2.73 -0.38
CA LEU A 84 -13.53 2.35 -0.58
C LEU A 84 -14.17 3.19 -1.67
N ASP A 85 -15.23 2.64 -2.24
CA ASP A 85 -16.06 3.36 -3.21
C ASP A 85 -16.78 4.54 -2.52
N GLU A 86 -16.92 5.65 -3.24
CA GLU A 86 -17.70 6.81 -2.81
C GLU A 86 -19.19 6.46 -2.60
N TYR A 87 -19.68 5.43 -3.29
CA TYR A 87 -21.04 4.92 -3.15
C TYR A 87 -21.22 3.96 -1.96
N GLU A 88 -20.17 3.65 -1.21
CA GLU A 88 -20.26 2.82 -0.01
C GLU A 88 -21.12 3.52 1.04
N LYS A 89 -22.35 3.03 1.22
CA LYS A 89 -23.37 3.64 2.10
C LYS A 89 -23.01 3.55 3.59
N GLU A 90 -22.13 2.62 3.94
CA GLU A 90 -21.74 2.36 5.32
C GLU A 90 -20.22 2.35 5.44
N LEU A 91 -19.68 3.38 6.09
CA LEU A 91 -18.26 3.39 6.47
C LEU A 91 -17.95 2.15 7.32
N PRO A 92 -16.76 1.55 7.16
CA PRO A 92 -16.37 0.46 8.02
C PRO A 92 -16.43 0.89 9.46
N VAL A 93 -16.66 -0.10 10.29
CA VAL A 93 -16.53 -0.07 11.73
C VAL A 93 -15.16 -0.63 12.14
N GLY A 94 -14.58 -1.55 11.35
CA GLY A 94 -13.25 -2.08 11.60
C GLY A 94 -12.60 -2.70 10.37
N VAL A 95 -11.26 -2.68 10.37
CA VAL A 95 -10.43 -3.45 9.44
C VAL A 95 -9.44 -4.28 10.25
N SER A 96 -9.08 -5.46 9.75
CA SER A 96 -8.14 -6.35 10.41
C SER A 96 -7.30 -7.12 9.40
N ILE A 97 -6.09 -7.50 9.81
CA ILE A 97 -5.25 -8.44 9.07
C ILE A 97 -5.38 -9.80 9.74
N ARG A 98 -5.68 -10.83 8.96
CA ARG A 98 -5.68 -12.22 9.42
C ARG A 98 -4.30 -12.81 9.20
N ILE A 99 -3.74 -13.43 10.23
CA ILE A 99 -2.48 -14.19 10.18
C ILE A 99 -2.75 -15.55 10.81
N GLY A 100 -2.70 -16.62 10.01
CA GLY A 100 -3.14 -17.94 10.49
C GLY A 100 -4.61 -17.94 10.88
N GLU A 101 -4.89 -18.25 12.14
CA GLU A 101 -6.22 -18.23 12.74
C GLU A 101 -6.52 -16.94 13.52
N ALA A 102 -5.52 -16.06 13.68
CA ALA A 102 -5.65 -14.84 14.47
C ALA A 102 -6.04 -13.63 13.60
N TYR A 103 -6.89 -12.76 14.15
CA TYR A 103 -7.30 -11.50 13.54
C TYR A 103 -6.71 -10.33 14.33
N TYR A 104 -5.85 -9.56 13.66
CA TYR A 104 -5.22 -8.36 14.22
C TYR A 104 -6.05 -7.16 13.81
N LYS A 105 -6.88 -6.68 14.75
CA LYS A 105 -7.65 -5.45 14.56
C LYS A 105 -6.68 -4.28 14.38
N LEU A 106 -6.90 -3.48 13.35
CA LEU A 106 -6.15 -2.25 13.13
C LEU A 106 -6.92 -1.07 13.70
N ASP A 107 -6.20 -0.18 14.37
CA ASP A 107 -6.78 1.02 14.96
C ASP A 107 -6.94 2.08 13.89
N ARG A 108 -8.15 2.63 13.78
CA ARG A 108 -8.43 3.65 12.77
C ARG A 108 -7.72 4.94 13.14
N ALA A 109 -6.88 5.43 12.24
CA ALA A 109 -6.15 6.68 12.39
C ALA A 109 -6.86 7.86 11.70
N ALA A 110 -7.32 7.68 10.46
CA ALA A 110 -7.96 8.76 9.69
C ALA A 110 -8.95 8.24 8.63
N ILE A 111 -9.85 9.12 8.21
CA ILE A 111 -10.74 8.92 7.06
C ILE A 111 -10.65 10.18 6.20
N ASP A 112 -10.30 10.02 4.93
CA ASP A 112 -10.25 11.10 3.95
C ASP A 112 -11.27 10.86 2.83
N PHE A 113 -12.02 11.90 2.48
CA PHE A 113 -13.04 11.91 1.44
C PHE A 113 -12.54 12.80 0.30
N VAL A 114 -11.92 12.19 -0.72
CA VAL A 114 -11.49 12.91 -1.94
C VAL A 114 -12.25 12.31 -3.13
N ASP A 115 -11.58 11.48 -3.95
CA ASP A 115 -12.20 10.75 -5.07
C ASP A 115 -12.66 9.34 -4.68
N SER A 116 -12.18 8.86 -3.53
CA SER A 116 -12.53 7.61 -2.90
C SER A 116 -12.47 7.81 -1.39
N ILE A 117 -13.14 6.95 -0.63
CA ILE A 117 -13.08 7.01 0.83
C ILE A 117 -11.82 6.25 1.26
N LYS A 118 -10.77 6.99 1.65
CA LYS A 118 -9.52 6.40 2.14
C LYS A 118 -9.59 6.25 3.65
N ILE A 119 -9.28 5.06 4.13
CA ILE A 119 -9.29 4.71 5.54
C ILE A 119 -7.89 4.28 5.94
N SER A 120 -7.25 5.13 6.72
CA SER A 120 -5.92 4.87 7.25
C SER A 120 -6.05 4.22 8.61
N SER A 121 -5.48 3.03 8.75
CA SER A 121 -5.43 2.31 10.02
C SER A 121 -3.99 2.06 10.43
N GLU A 122 -3.66 2.30 11.68
CA GLU A 122 -2.33 2.06 12.23
C GLU A 122 -2.08 0.55 12.38
N VAL A 123 -0.87 0.14 12.02
CA VAL A 123 -0.40 -1.24 12.11
C VAL A 123 0.88 -1.25 12.92
N ASN A 124 0.94 -2.09 13.95
CA ASN A 124 2.17 -2.22 14.73
C ASN A 124 3.28 -2.88 13.91
N GLU A 125 4.52 -2.42 14.10
CA GLU A 125 5.70 -2.99 13.43
C GLU A 125 5.86 -4.49 13.72
N SER A 126 5.47 -4.94 14.92
CA SER A 126 5.47 -6.37 15.29
C SER A 126 4.55 -7.19 14.39
N VAL A 127 3.36 -6.69 14.09
CA VAL A 127 2.39 -7.34 13.19
C VAL A 127 2.95 -7.38 11.77
N LEU A 128 3.58 -6.31 11.30
CA LEU A 128 4.24 -6.31 9.98
C LEU A 128 5.32 -7.39 9.87
N LYS A 129 6.14 -7.58 10.92
CA LYS A 129 7.16 -8.65 10.97
C LYS A 129 6.56 -10.05 11.03
N GLU A 130 5.37 -10.20 11.61
CA GLU A 130 4.63 -11.47 11.59
C GLU A 130 4.08 -11.78 10.18
N ILE A 131 3.59 -10.75 9.47
CA ILE A 131 3.09 -10.88 8.08
C ILE A 131 4.18 -11.44 7.16
N GLU A 132 5.43 -10.99 7.28
CA GLU A 132 6.55 -11.48 6.46
C GLU A 132 6.75 -13.00 6.57
N LYS A 133 6.43 -13.58 7.73
CA LYS A 133 6.64 -15.00 8.05
C LYS A 133 5.37 -15.84 7.90
N ALA A 134 4.24 -15.19 7.67
CA ALA A 134 2.93 -15.83 7.72
C ALA A 134 2.71 -16.82 6.57
N GLU A 135 2.20 -18.01 6.90
CA GLU A 135 1.77 -18.99 5.90
C GLU A 135 0.36 -18.70 5.37
N VAL A 136 -0.53 -18.22 6.24
CA VAL A 136 -1.89 -17.80 5.88
C VAL A 136 -2.02 -16.32 6.16
N LEU A 137 -2.46 -15.56 5.16
CA LEU A 137 -2.70 -14.13 5.27
C LEU A 137 -4.06 -13.79 4.69
N GLY A 138 -4.72 -12.82 5.31
CA GLY A 138 -5.95 -12.28 4.81
C GLY A 138 -6.19 -10.85 5.26
N PHE A 139 -7.13 -10.21 4.58
CA PHE A 139 -7.67 -8.91 4.94
C PHE A 139 -9.13 -9.08 5.31
N SER A 140 -9.60 -8.35 6.31
CA SER A 140 -11.01 -8.36 6.66
C SER A 140 -11.50 -6.97 6.93
N TYR A 141 -12.71 -6.72 6.45
CA TYR A 141 -13.39 -5.45 6.47
C TYR A 141 -14.79 -5.67 7.05
N SER A 142 -15.18 -4.84 7.99
CA SER A 142 -16.51 -4.89 8.60
C SER A 142 -17.14 -3.50 8.58
N ASN A 143 -18.35 -3.39 8.05
CA ASN A 143 -19.23 -2.22 8.19
C ASN A 143 -20.40 -2.56 9.13
N ARG A 144 -21.46 -1.75 9.16
CA ARG A 144 -22.58 -1.96 10.10
C ARG A 144 -23.50 -3.11 9.67
N SER A 145 -23.53 -3.42 8.38
CA SER A 145 -24.43 -4.41 7.78
C SER A 145 -23.75 -5.74 7.47
N ASN A 146 -22.44 -5.75 7.20
CA ASN A 146 -21.72 -6.92 6.71
C ASN A 146 -20.24 -6.95 7.16
N SER A 147 -19.65 -8.15 7.11
CA SER A 147 -18.21 -8.37 7.24
C SER A 147 -17.71 -9.20 6.07
N ALA A 148 -16.75 -8.67 5.33
CA ALA A 148 -16.06 -9.36 4.26
C ALA A 148 -14.71 -9.87 4.77
N ASN A 149 -14.46 -11.16 4.59
CA ASN A 149 -13.19 -11.81 4.89
C ASN A 149 -12.55 -12.25 3.59
N TYR A 150 -11.32 -11.81 3.35
CA TYR A 150 -10.56 -12.14 2.17
C TYR A 150 -9.27 -12.85 2.55
N GLU A 151 -9.11 -14.09 2.10
CA GLU A 151 -7.86 -14.82 2.24
C GLU A 151 -7.02 -14.62 0.98
N PHE A 152 -5.76 -14.21 1.15
CA PHE A 152 -4.87 -13.96 0.03
C PHE A 152 -4.46 -15.27 -0.62
N LYS A 153 -4.57 -15.33 -1.95
CA LYS A 153 -3.98 -16.38 -2.77
C LYS A 153 -2.46 -16.37 -2.61
N GLN A 154 -1.81 -17.47 -2.99
CA GLN A 154 -0.36 -17.60 -2.84
C GLN A 154 0.42 -16.44 -3.50
N THR A 155 0.00 -16.00 -4.69
CA THR A 155 0.65 -14.89 -5.42
C THR A 155 0.48 -13.56 -4.69
N GLU A 156 -0.76 -13.26 -4.28
CA GLU A 156 -1.12 -12.06 -3.53
C GLU A 156 -0.41 -11.99 -2.18
N LYS A 157 -0.30 -13.14 -1.50
CA LYS A 157 0.40 -13.27 -0.24
C LYS A 157 1.88 -12.88 -0.37
N GLU A 158 2.57 -13.43 -1.36
CA GLU A 158 3.99 -13.12 -1.59
C GLU A 158 4.20 -11.68 -2.04
N GLU A 159 3.27 -11.14 -2.82
CA GLU A 159 3.27 -9.74 -3.23
C GLU A 159 3.07 -8.80 -2.04
N PHE A 160 2.08 -9.08 -1.18
CA PHE A 160 1.83 -8.30 0.02
C PHE A 160 3.03 -8.33 0.98
N LYS A 161 3.64 -9.51 1.19
CA LYS A 161 4.90 -9.64 1.96
C LYS A 161 6.06 -8.85 1.36
N SER A 162 6.18 -8.83 0.03
CA SER A 162 7.20 -8.03 -0.68
C SER A 162 7.01 -6.54 -0.42
N ARG A 163 5.75 -6.06 -0.43
CA ARG A 163 5.40 -4.66 -0.12
C ARG A 163 5.69 -4.30 1.34
N VAL A 164 5.39 -5.19 2.27
CA VAL A 164 5.75 -5.04 3.70
C VAL A 164 7.27 -4.91 3.88
N ARG A 165 8.04 -5.86 3.32
CA ARG A 165 9.51 -5.83 3.34
C ARG A 165 10.06 -4.53 2.79
N TYR A 166 9.55 -4.12 1.64
CA TYR A 166 9.97 -2.87 0.99
C TYR A 166 9.75 -1.66 1.90
N VAL A 167 8.57 -1.51 2.51
CA VAL A 167 8.26 -0.38 3.39
C VAL A 167 9.15 -0.40 4.63
N LEU A 168 9.25 -1.54 5.31
CA LEU A 168 10.09 -1.72 6.50
C LEU A 168 11.55 -1.37 6.19
N GLU A 169 12.16 -2.03 5.20
CA GLU A 169 13.55 -1.78 4.86
C GLU A 169 13.80 -0.33 4.46
N THR A 170 12.91 0.25 3.66
CA THR A 170 13.10 1.61 3.15
C THR A 170 13.01 2.64 4.26
N ILE A 171 12.04 2.52 5.19
CA ILE A 171 11.92 3.45 6.32
C ILE A 171 13.04 3.25 7.35
N HIS A 172 13.50 2.03 7.58
CA HIS A 172 14.63 1.79 8.49
C HIS A 172 15.97 2.26 7.93
N LYS A 173 16.14 2.31 6.60
CA LYS A 173 17.32 2.90 5.94
C LYS A 173 17.33 4.43 6.01
N GLN A 174 16.19 5.08 6.27
CA GLN A 174 16.15 6.53 6.42
C GLN A 174 16.89 6.96 7.69
N LYS A 175 17.68 8.02 7.55
CA LYS A 175 18.32 8.71 8.67
C LYS A 175 17.60 10.02 8.91
N LYS A 176 17.62 10.50 10.15
CA LYS A 176 17.16 11.84 10.51
C LYS A 176 17.78 12.87 9.58
N MET A 177 16.94 13.72 8.99
CA MET A 177 17.43 14.85 8.19
C MET A 177 18.27 15.77 9.08
N LYS A 178 19.56 15.91 8.78
CA LYS A 178 20.41 16.93 9.40
C LYS A 178 20.15 18.26 8.69
N VAL A 179 19.36 19.13 9.32
CA VAL A 179 19.21 20.50 8.83
C VAL A 179 20.46 21.28 9.23
N ASN A 180 21.38 21.48 8.27
CA ASN A 180 22.41 22.51 8.41
C ASN A 180 21.71 23.86 8.20
N LEU A 181 21.31 24.52 9.28
CA LEU A 181 20.92 25.93 9.22
C LEU A 181 22.14 26.71 8.70
N PRO A 182 22.02 27.53 7.64
CA PRO A 182 23.09 28.46 7.30
C PRO A 182 23.35 29.32 8.52
N GLU A 183 24.61 29.36 8.97
CA GLU A 183 25.08 30.29 9.98
C GLU A 183 24.52 31.66 9.63
N LYS A 184 23.70 32.22 10.52
CA LYS A 184 23.35 33.64 10.45
C LYS A 184 24.67 34.38 10.34
N GLN A 185 24.94 34.98 9.20
CA GLN A 185 26.00 35.97 9.08
C GLN A 185 25.67 37.05 10.13
N LYS A 186 26.37 36.99 11.27
CA LYS A 186 26.49 38.12 12.17
C LYS A 186 27.10 39.22 11.32
N LYS A 187 26.26 40.16 10.88
CA LYS A 187 26.71 41.47 10.44
C LYS A 187 27.11 42.21 11.71
N ASP A 188 28.42 42.37 11.86
CA ASP A 188 29.01 43.47 12.62
C ASP A 188 28.77 44.80 11.87
#